data_AF-A0A660SGX1-F1
#
_entry.id   AF-A0A660SGX1-F1
#
_cell.length_a   1.000
_cell.length_b   1.000
_cell.length_c   1.000
_cell.angle_alpha   90.00
_cell.angle_beta   90.00
_cell.angle_gamma   90.00
#
_symmetry.space_group_name_H-M   'P 1'
#
loop_
_entity.id
_entity.type
_entity.pdbx_description
1 polymer ?
#
loop_
_entity_poly.entity_id
_entity_poly.type
_entity_poly.pdbx_seq_one_letter_code
_entity_poly.pdbx_strand_id
1 'polypeptide(L)'
;MNKILIFLIITPICCFSNVLDNTFAHYLENEGEIESSIIEYKRLLIDSSQIYNTDSIYIKVSRLNMRIGNYKDALYELNKLENNNKINNLKGISYMMLGDMERARNDYFKNDTLIGISYILENRFNKAGKYIDISNPPKLKNPYLGLALSMIVPGMGRVYAGRTFDGIYSFMLVGSSALSSYLYFRDNNRVFGYTYGVISALLYMGNLYGSYKACEIYNNYSIDVYKNNEIIKLKFSKWF
;
A
#
# COMPACT_ATOMS: atom_id res chain seq x y z
N MET A 1 69.69 -7.10 33.90
CA MET A 1 68.28 -6.75 34.14
C MET A 1 67.82 -5.80 33.03
N ASN A 2 67.51 -6.36 31.86
CA ASN A 2 67.23 -5.59 30.65
C ASN A 2 65.77 -5.10 30.58
N LYS A 3 65.65 -3.85 30.13
CA LYS A 3 64.46 -3.13 29.69
C LYS A 3 63.69 -3.93 28.63
N ILE A 4 62.37 -3.77 28.59
CA ILE A 4 61.60 -3.17 27.47
C ILE A 4 60.11 -3.28 27.81
N LEU A 5 59.50 -2.12 28.04
CA LEU A 5 58.05 -1.93 28.18
C LEU A 5 57.48 -1.88 26.75
N ILE A 6 56.73 -2.90 26.33
CA ILE A 6 56.03 -2.89 25.03
C ILE A 6 54.70 -2.17 25.23
N PHE A 7 54.61 -0.93 24.75
CA PHE A 7 53.34 -0.24 24.56
C PHE A 7 52.74 -0.72 23.23
N LEU A 8 51.76 -1.61 23.30
CA LEU A 8 50.93 -1.99 22.16
C LEU A 8 50.01 -0.80 21.84
N ILE A 9 50.36 -0.04 20.80
CA ILE A 9 49.44 0.90 20.17
C ILE A 9 48.38 0.06 19.48
N ILE A 10 47.23 -0.11 20.13
CA ILE A 10 46.00 -0.57 19.48
C ILE A 10 45.58 0.58 18.58
N THR A 11 45.96 0.52 17.30
CA THR A 11 45.30 1.35 16.29
C THR A 11 43.84 0.92 16.24
N PRO A 12 42.87 1.81 16.51
CA PRO A 12 41.47 1.45 16.33
C PRO A 12 41.29 1.09 14.86
N ILE A 13 40.75 -0.11 14.63
CA ILE A 13 40.24 -0.53 13.33
C ILE A 13 39.25 0.55 12.92
N CYS A 14 39.63 1.41 11.99
CA CYS A 14 38.71 2.34 11.36
C CYS A 14 37.59 1.50 10.76
N CYS A 15 36.40 1.53 11.37
CA CYS A 15 35.17 1.25 10.66
C CYS A 15 35.21 2.13 9.41
N PHE A 16 35.29 1.53 8.23
CA PHE A 16 35.10 2.24 6.97
C PHE A 16 33.65 2.75 6.95
N SER A 17 33.39 3.94 7.50
CA SER A 17 32.16 4.66 7.22
C SER A 17 32.17 5.05 5.74
N ASN A 18 30.99 5.03 5.11
CA ASN A 18 30.91 5.48 3.72
C ASN A 18 31.30 6.96 3.71
N VAL A 19 32.14 7.40 2.77
CA VAL A 19 32.64 8.79 2.73
C VAL A 19 31.48 9.80 2.70
N LEU A 20 30.34 9.40 2.11
CA LEU A 20 29.10 10.17 2.08
C LEU A 20 28.49 10.40 3.47
N ASP A 21 28.73 9.54 4.45
CA ASP A 21 28.15 9.64 5.80
C ASP A 21 28.69 10.85 6.57
N ASN A 22 29.86 11.36 6.20
CA ASN A 22 30.48 12.53 6.83
C ASN A 22 30.11 13.86 6.14
N THR A 23 29.18 13.84 5.18
CA THR A 23 28.82 15.02 4.38
C THR A 23 27.69 15.82 5.02
N PHE A 24 27.65 17.13 4.73
CA PHE A 24 26.52 17.97 5.11
C PHE A 24 25.19 17.48 4.49
N ALA A 25 25.26 16.89 3.29
CA ALA A 25 24.10 16.26 2.66
C ALA A 25 23.52 15.11 3.52
N HIS A 26 24.37 14.32 4.16
CA HIS A 26 23.91 13.26 5.08
C HIS A 26 23.33 13.83 6.38
N TYR A 27 23.90 14.91 6.90
CA TYR A 27 23.33 15.63 8.04
C TYR A 27 21.89 16.09 7.73
N LEU A 28 21.68 16.74 6.58
CA LEU A 28 20.34 17.17 6.13
C LEU A 28 19.38 15.99 5.95
N GLU A 29 19.87 14.84 5.45
CA GLU A 29 19.05 13.62 5.34
C GLU A 29 18.55 13.17 6.73
N ASN A 30 19.42 13.19 7.74
CA ASN A 30 19.08 12.73 9.09
C ASN A 30 18.12 13.69 9.82
N GLU A 31 18.18 14.99 9.52
CA GLU A 31 17.20 15.98 9.98
C GLU A 31 15.84 15.88 9.25
N GLY A 32 15.75 15.05 8.20
CA GLY A 32 14.54 14.88 7.40
C GLY A 32 14.36 15.92 6.30
N GLU A 33 15.34 16.80 6.08
CA GLU A 33 15.36 17.75 4.96
C GLU A 33 15.79 17.07 3.66
N ILE A 34 14.96 16.16 3.16
CA ILE A 34 15.31 15.26 2.05
C ILE A 34 15.59 16.02 0.75
N GLU A 35 14.80 17.05 0.43
CA GLU A 35 15.01 17.85 -0.79
C GLU A 35 16.33 18.63 -0.73
N SER A 36 16.62 19.29 0.39
CA SER A 36 17.89 19.97 0.64
C SER A 36 19.08 19.00 0.54
N SER A 37 18.93 17.81 1.14
CA SER A 37 19.92 16.74 1.08
C SER A 37 20.19 16.28 -0.36
N ILE A 38 19.14 16.11 -1.18
CA ILE A 38 19.29 15.75 -2.61
C ILE A 38 20.09 16.82 -3.36
N ILE A 39 19.77 18.10 -3.15
CA ILE A 39 20.50 19.21 -3.78
C ILE A 39 21.97 19.17 -3.38
N GLU A 40 22.26 18.95 -2.10
CA GLU A 40 23.64 18.91 -1.63
C GLU A 40 24.42 17.69 -2.11
N TYR A 41 23.79 16.51 -2.18
CA TYR A 41 24.41 15.37 -2.82
C TYR A 41 24.71 15.64 -4.30
N LYS A 42 23.80 16.32 -5.03
CA LYS A 42 24.05 16.72 -6.41
C LYS A 42 25.18 17.74 -6.53
N ARG A 43 25.36 18.65 -5.55
CA ARG A 43 26.50 19.58 -5.50
C ARG A 43 27.83 18.82 -5.46
N LEU A 44 27.91 17.72 -4.71
CA LEU A 44 29.12 16.89 -4.61
C LEU A 44 29.54 16.25 -5.95
N LEU A 45 28.63 16.11 -6.92
CA LEU A 45 28.99 15.65 -8.28
C LEU A 45 29.85 16.66 -9.05
N ILE A 46 29.77 17.94 -8.68
CA ILE A 46 30.49 19.05 -9.32
C ILE A 46 31.82 19.31 -8.60
N ASP A 47 32.02 18.74 -7.41
CA ASP A 47 33.26 18.88 -6.66
C ASP A 47 34.42 18.22 -7.40
N SER A 48 35.41 19.04 -7.77
CA SER A 48 36.60 18.61 -8.52
C SER A 48 37.58 17.79 -7.69
N SER A 49 37.36 17.67 -6.38
CA SER A 49 38.22 16.91 -5.46
C SER A 49 38.28 15.41 -5.76
N GLN A 50 37.31 14.85 -6.52
CA GLN A 50 37.18 13.41 -6.84
C GLN A 50 37.13 12.50 -5.59
N ILE A 51 36.85 13.07 -4.41
CA ILE A 51 36.79 12.34 -3.14
C ILE A 51 35.61 11.38 -3.11
N TYR A 52 34.53 11.69 -3.86
CA TYR A 52 33.28 10.97 -3.82
C TYR A 52 33.08 10.12 -5.08
N ASN A 53 32.69 8.87 -4.87
CA ASN A 53 32.29 7.99 -5.97
C ASN A 53 30.97 8.47 -6.58
N THR A 54 31.01 8.85 -7.87
CA THR A 54 29.87 9.39 -8.62
C THR A 54 28.66 8.45 -8.61
N ASP A 55 28.88 7.15 -8.81
CA ASP A 55 27.80 6.16 -8.82
C ASP A 55 27.08 6.07 -7.47
N SER A 56 27.85 6.15 -6.38
CA SER A 56 27.31 6.14 -5.02
C SER A 56 26.42 7.34 -4.76
N ILE A 57 26.78 8.52 -5.29
CA ILE A 57 25.95 9.72 -5.21
C ILE A 57 24.66 9.54 -6.02
N TYR A 58 24.72 9.09 -7.27
CA TYR A 58 23.52 8.87 -8.07
C TYR A 58 22.59 7.84 -7.42
N ILE A 59 23.11 6.74 -6.88
CA ILE A 59 22.31 5.76 -6.13
C ILE A 59 21.66 6.42 -4.91
N LYS A 60 22.41 7.23 -4.15
CA LYS A 60 21.90 7.91 -2.96
C LYS A 60 20.77 8.89 -3.31
N VAL A 61 20.99 9.76 -4.28
CA VAL A 61 19.99 10.71 -4.79
C VAL A 61 18.75 9.98 -5.30
N SER A 62 18.93 8.88 -6.06
CA SER A 62 17.83 8.09 -6.57
C SER A 62 16.94 7.55 -5.45
N ARG A 63 17.55 7.00 -4.40
CA ARG A 63 16.83 6.46 -3.24
C ARG A 63 16.07 7.54 -2.47
N LEU A 64 16.69 8.71 -2.28
CA LEU A 64 16.03 9.85 -1.64
C LEU A 64 14.82 10.31 -2.46
N ASN A 65 14.97 10.42 -3.79
CA ASN A 65 13.85 10.70 -4.69
C ASN A 65 12.73 9.65 -4.58
N MET A 66 13.07 8.35 -4.50
CA MET A 66 12.06 7.30 -4.29
C MET A 66 11.36 7.44 -2.93
N ARG A 67 12.05 7.83 -1.85
CA ARG A 67 11.46 8.02 -0.52
C ARG A 67 10.41 9.13 -0.48
N ILE A 68 10.62 10.21 -1.25
CA ILE A 68 9.65 11.33 -1.37
C ILE A 68 8.61 11.11 -2.47
N GLY A 69 8.64 9.96 -3.17
CA GLY A 69 7.67 9.63 -4.23
C GLY A 69 8.03 10.17 -5.62
N ASN A 70 9.20 10.80 -5.80
CA ASN A 70 9.68 11.34 -7.07
C ASN A 70 10.35 10.25 -7.93
N TYR A 71 9.59 9.23 -8.31
CA TYR A 71 10.10 8.06 -9.04
C TYR A 71 10.65 8.39 -10.44
N LYS A 72 10.17 9.46 -11.09
CA LYS A 72 10.69 9.91 -12.39
C LYS A 72 12.12 10.42 -12.28
N ASP A 73 12.41 11.24 -11.27
CA ASP A 73 13.75 11.77 -11.03
C ASP A 73 14.70 10.67 -10.55
N ALA A 74 14.20 9.74 -9.75
CA ALA A 74 14.95 8.54 -9.41
C ALA A 74 15.38 7.76 -10.66
N LEU A 75 14.47 7.50 -11.60
CA LEU A 75 14.80 6.84 -12.87
C LEU A 75 15.80 7.63 -13.71
N TYR A 76 15.65 8.96 -13.76
CA TYR A 76 16.58 9.83 -14.48
C TYR A 76 18.01 9.67 -13.99
N GLU A 77 18.23 9.67 -12.67
CA GLU A 77 19.55 9.46 -12.09
C GLU A 77 20.06 8.01 -12.24
N LEU A 78 19.19 7.01 -12.05
CA LEU A 78 19.54 5.59 -12.24
C LEU A 78 19.95 5.25 -13.68
N ASN A 79 19.43 5.98 -14.67
CA ASN A 79 19.77 5.76 -16.09
C ASN A 79 21.18 6.25 -16.46
N LYS A 80 21.84 7.02 -15.59
CA LYS A 80 23.24 7.42 -15.76
C LYS A 80 24.23 6.33 -15.34
N LEU A 81 23.73 5.29 -14.67
CA LEU A 81 24.53 4.19 -14.12
C LEU A 81 24.49 2.96 -15.03
N GLU A 82 25.58 2.19 -14.99
CA GLU A 82 25.64 0.89 -15.66
C GLU A 82 24.65 -0.10 -15.02
N ASN A 83 23.97 -0.90 -15.85
CA ASN A 83 22.98 -1.85 -15.37
C ASN A 83 23.62 -2.99 -14.58
N ASN A 84 23.23 -3.14 -13.33
CA ASN A 84 23.49 -4.32 -12.52
C ASN A 84 22.21 -4.74 -11.78
N ASN A 85 22.23 -5.88 -11.10
CA ASN A 85 21.03 -6.39 -10.42
C ASN A 85 20.42 -5.40 -9.42
N LYS A 86 21.24 -4.64 -8.69
CA LYS A 86 20.76 -3.64 -7.72
C LYS A 86 20.09 -2.45 -8.42
N ILE A 87 20.74 -1.91 -9.45
CA ILE A 87 20.22 -0.77 -10.23
C ILE A 87 18.97 -1.17 -10.99
N ASN A 88 18.95 -2.35 -11.61
CA ASN A 88 17.77 -2.87 -12.28
C ASN A 88 16.60 -3.01 -11.31
N ASN A 89 16.82 -3.54 -10.10
CA ASN A 89 15.75 -3.59 -9.09
C ASN A 89 15.22 -2.20 -8.75
N LEU A 90 16.07 -1.18 -8.57
CA LEU A 90 15.64 0.20 -8.30
C LEU A 90 14.88 0.82 -9.48
N LYS A 91 15.31 0.56 -10.71
CA LYS A 91 14.60 0.98 -11.93
C LYS A 91 13.23 0.31 -12.02
N GLY A 92 13.18 -1.01 -11.82
CA GLY A 92 11.94 -1.78 -11.81
C GLY A 92 10.97 -1.30 -10.74
N ILE A 93 11.44 -1.02 -9.51
CA ILE A 93 10.59 -0.46 -8.45
C ILE A 93 10.06 0.91 -8.85
N SER A 94 10.88 1.77 -9.44
CA SER A 94 10.43 3.08 -9.89
C SER A 94 9.36 2.98 -10.97
N TYR A 95 9.51 2.09 -11.96
CA TYR A 95 8.46 1.82 -12.95
C TYR A 95 7.19 1.25 -12.32
N MET A 96 7.35 0.33 -11.36
CA MET A 96 6.25 -0.27 -10.61
C MET A 96 5.42 0.81 -9.88
N MET A 97 6.09 1.75 -9.21
CA MET A 97 5.43 2.84 -8.49
C MET A 97 4.84 3.91 -9.41
N LEU A 98 5.32 4.01 -10.66
CA LEU A 98 4.70 4.81 -11.72
C LEU A 98 3.49 4.12 -12.39
N GLY A 99 3.18 2.88 -11.99
CA GLY A 99 2.07 2.08 -12.52
C GLY A 99 2.43 1.19 -13.72
N ASP A 100 3.67 1.24 -14.21
CA ASP A 100 4.15 0.43 -15.34
C ASP A 100 4.70 -0.92 -14.84
N MET A 101 3.77 -1.75 -14.38
CA MET A 101 4.05 -3.06 -13.79
C MET A 101 4.66 -4.05 -14.80
N GLU A 102 4.34 -3.91 -16.09
CA GLU A 102 4.86 -4.81 -17.13
C GLU A 102 6.33 -4.56 -17.41
N ARG A 103 6.74 -3.30 -17.65
CA ARG A 103 8.17 -2.99 -17.83
C ARG A 103 8.97 -3.34 -16.59
N ALA A 104 8.43 -3.03 -15.40
CA ALA A 104 9.07 -3.38 -14.13
C ALA A 104 9.40 -4.88 -14.06
N ARG A 105 8.45 -5.75 -14.40
CA ARG A 105 8.64 -7.21 -14.37
C ARG A 105 9.52 -7.73 -15.49
N ASN A 106 9.25 -7.34 -16.73
CA ASN A 106 9.85 -7.98 -17.91
C ASN A 106 11.29 -7.51 -18.15
N ASP A 107 11.55 -6.22 -17.92
CA ASP A 107 12.83 -5.62 -18.32
C ASP A 107 13.82 -5.56 -17.15
N TYR A 108 13.31 -5.48 -15.91
CA TYR A 108 14.12 -5.12 -14.74
C TYR A 108 14.17 -6.18 -13.64
N PHE A 109 13.02 -6.73 -13.22
CA PHE A 109 12.99 -7.66 -12.11
C PHE A 109 13.52 -9.05 -12.49
N LYS A 110 14.66 -9.41 -11.88
CA LYS A 110 15.19 -10.79 -11.88
C LYS A 110 14.93 -11.52 -10.56
N ASN A 111 14.37 -10.83 -9.58
CA ASN A 111 14.15 -11.35 -8.23
C ASN A 111 12.68 -11.76 -8.06
N ASP A 112 12.45 -13.02 -7.71
CA ASP A 112 11.10 -13.59 -7.51
C ASP A 112 10.28 -12.83 -6.47
N THR A 113 10.92 -12.27 -5.44
CA THR A 113 10.23 -11.43 -4.43
C THR A 113 9.64 -10.18 -5.05
N LEU A 114 10.39 -9.46 -5.91
CA LEU A 114 9.89 -8.24 -6.56
C LEU A 114 8.82 -8.56 -7.61
N ILE A 115 8.99 -9.66 -8.35
CA ILE A 115 7.96 -10.14 -9.28
C ILE A 115 6.68 -10.49 -8.52
N GLY A 116 6.80 -11.24 -7.42
CA GLY A 116 5.69 -11.60 -6.54
C GLY A 116 4.95 -10.38 -5.97
N ILE A 117 5.70 -9.40 -5.43
CA ILE A 117 5.12 -8.15 -4.91
C ILE A 117 4.38 -7.38 -6.00
N SER A 118 4.93 -7.29 -7.22
CA SER A 118 4.25 -6.61 -8.32
C SER A 118 2.88 -7.23 -8.64
N TYR A 119 2.75 -8.56 -8.56
CA TYR A 119 1.46 -9.24 -8.76
C TYR A 119 0.51 -9.07 -7.58
N ILE A 120 1.02 -9.00 -6.35
CA ILE A 120 0.23 -8.68 -5.16
C ILE A 120 -0.41 -7.29 -5.32
N LEU A 121 0.37 -6.29 -5.74
CA LEU A 121 -0.13 -4.92 -5.94
C LEU A 121 -1.27 -4.87 -6.97
N GLU A 122 -1.24 -5.72 -7.98
CA GLU A 122 -2.29 -5.89 -9.00
C GLU A 122 -3.49 -6.77 -8.57
N ASN A 123 -3.60 -7.20 -7.31
CA ASN A 123 -4.60 -8.17 -6.82
C ASN A 123 -4.51 -9.57 -7.48
N ARG A 124 -3.38 -9.91 -8.12
CA ARG A 124 -3.20 -11.17 -8.86
C ARG A 124 -2.51 -12.22 -7.98
N PHE A 125 -3.13 -12.55 -6.85
CA PHE A 125 -2.56 -13.45 -5.84
C PHE A 125 -2.17 -14.82 -6.41
N ASN A 126 -3.00 -15.43 -7.26
CA ASN A 126 -2.66 -16.72 -7.88
C ASN A 126 -1.38 -16.68 -8.73
N LYS A 127 -1.06 -15.53 -9.36
CA LYS A 127 0.20 -15.36 -10.10
C LYS A 127 1.36 -15.09 -9.16
N ALA A 128 1.16 -14.25 -8.14
CA ALA A 128 2.17 -14.00 -7.11
C ALA A 128 2.63 -15.30 -6.43
N GLY A 129 1.69 -16.23 -6.15
CA GLY A 129 1.97 -17.55 -5.56
C GLY A 129 2.90 -18.46 -6.36
N LYS A 130 3.17 -18.13 -7.63
CA LYS A 130 4.16 -18.86 -8.45
C LYS A 130 5.60 -18.44 -8.14
N TYR A 131 5.80 -17.27 -7.56
CA TYR A 131 7.12 -16.67 -7.30
C TYR A 131 7.44 -16.60 -5.81
N ILE A 132 6.41 -16.42 -4.97
CA ILE A 132 6.55 -16.27 -3.54
C ILE A 132 5.52 -17.13 -2.82
N ASP A 133 5.88 -17.60 -1.63
CA ASP A 133 4.95 -18.33 -0.77
C ASP A 133 3.94 -17.35 -0.13
N ILE A 134 2.75 -17.31 -0.72
CA ILE A 134 1.60 -16.57 -0.22
C ILE A 134 0.51 -17.53 0.22
N SER A 135 0.47 -17.78 1.51
CA SER A 135 -0.56 -18.59 2.15
C SER A 135 -1.85 -17.79 2.36
N ASN A 136 -3.00 -18.41 2.03
CA ASN A 136 -4.36 -17.97 2.34
C ASN A 136 -4.77 -16.56 1.83
N PRO A 137 -5.12 -16.41 0.54
CA PRO A 137 -5.70 -15.17 0.03
C PRO A 137 -7.02 -14.81 0.76
N PRO A 138 -7.41 -13.52 0.78
CA PRO A 138 -8.59 -13.07 1.50
C PRO A 138 -9.85 -13.73 0.94
N LYS A 139 -10.72 -14.22 1.84
CA LYS A 139 -12.02 -14.80 1.48
C LYS A 139 -13.00 -13.69 1.14
N LEU A 140 -13.22 -13.45 -0.14
CA LEU A 140 -14.12 -12.40 -0.62
C LEU A 140 -15.59 -12.81 -0.48
N LYS A 141 -16.44 -11.82 -0.26
CA LYS A 141 -17.90 -11.92 -0.19
C LYS A 141 -18.50 -11.64 -1.56
N ASN A 142 -19.58 -12.32 -1.91
CA ASN A 142 -20.31 -12.06 -3.15
C ASN A 142 -21.32 -10.91 -2.94
N PRO A 143 -21.15 -9.74 -3.59
CA PRO A 143 -22.06 -8.60 -3.39
C PRO A 143 -23.50 -8.86 -3.83
N TYR A 144 -23.71 -9.65 -4.89
CA TYR A 144 -25.04 -10.00 -5.36
C TYR A 144 -25.77 -10.94 -4.40
N LEU A 145 -25.02 -11.85 -3.77
CA LEU A 145 -25.59 -12.70 -2.71
C LEU A 145 -26.00 -11.83 -1.51
N GLY A 146 -25.17 -10.88 -1.10
CA GLY A 146 -25.52 -9.93 -0.03
C GLY A 146 -26.78 -9.13 -0.36
N LEU A 147 -26.91 -8.66 -1.61
CA LEU A 147 -28.12 -7.99 -2.09
C LEU A 147 -29.34 -8.91 -2.05
N ALA A 148 -29.23 -10.14 -2.57
CA ALA A 148 -30.33 -11.11 -2.58
C ALA A 148 -30.81 -11.47 -1.17
N LEU A 149 -29.89 -11.65 -0.22
CA LEU A 149 -30.24 -11.86 1.19
C LEU A 149 -31.02 -10.67 1.76
N SER A 150 -30.60 -9.45 1.45
CA SER A 150 -31.27 -8.22 1.88
C SER A 150 -32.62 -7.95 1.19
N MET A 151 -32.90 -8.61 0.06
CA MET A 151 -34.22 -8.58 -0.57
C MET A 151 -35.25 -9.35 0.27
N ILE A 152 -34.84 -10.50 0.81
CA ILE A 152 -35.71 -11.35 1.64
C ILE A 152 -35.88 -10.73 3.02
N VAL A 153 -34.77 -10.38 3.67
CA VAL A 153 -34.78 -9.79 5.02
C VAL A 153 -33.87 -8.55 5.02
N PRO A 154 -34.42 -7.34 5.19
CA PRO A 154 -33.62 -6.13 5.22
C PRO A 154 -32.46 -6.23 6.22
N GLY A 155 -31.27 -5.83 5.81
CA GLY A 155 -30.05 -5.89 6.60
C GLY A 155 -29.22 -7.17 6.52
N MET A 156 -29.73 -8.28 6.00
CA MET A 156 -28.99 -9.56 5.97
C MET A 156 -27.69 -9.52 5.15
N GLY A 157 -27.65 -8.77 4.05
CA GLY A 157 -26.42 -8.58 3.29
C GLY A 157 -25.32 -7.86 4.08
N ARG A 158 -25.70 -6.95 4.98
CA ARG A 158 -24.75 -6.28 5.88
C ARG A 158 -24.24 -7.23 6.96
N VAL A 159 -25.12 -8.08 7.52
CA VAL A 159 -24.73 -9.17 8.43
C VAL A 159 -23.75 -10.13 7.74
N TYR A 160 -24.04 -10.54 6.50
CA TYR A 160 -23.17 -11.39 5.69
C TYR A 160 -21.77 -10.79 5.44
N ALA A 161 -21.70 -9.46 5.29
CA ALA A 161 -20.47 -8.68 5.19
C ALA A 161 -19.79 -8.41 6.56
N GLY A 162 -20.28 -8.98 7.65
CA GLY A 162 -19.73 -8.80 9.01
C GLY A 162 -20.16 -7.52 9.72
N ARG A 163 -21.07 -6.73 9.13
CA ARG A 163 -21.61 -5.48 9.68
C ARG A 163 -22.96 -5.74 10.35
N THR A 164 -22.92 -6.48 11.45
CA THR A 164 -24.12 -6.98 12.15
C THR A 164 -25.04 -5.86 12.64
N PHE A 165 -24.48 -4.86 13.32
CA PHE A 165 -25.23 -3.71 13.84
C PHE A 165 -25.93 -2.91 12.72
N ASP A 166 -25.24 -2.67 11.61
CA ASP A 166 -25.83 -1.98 10.47
C ASP A 166 -26.96 -2.78 9.81
N GLY A 167 -26.88 -4.11 9.90
CA GLY A 167 -27.94 -5.01 9.46
C GLY A 167 -29.18 -4.92 10.36
N ILE A 168 -29.01 -5.00 11.68
CA ILE A 168 -30.09 -4.84 12.65
C ILE A 168 -30.77 -3.48 12.50
N TYR A 169 -29.98 -2.41 12.34
CA TYR A 169 -30.49 -1.07 12.12
C TYR A 169 -31.34 -0.98 10.85
N SER A 170 -30.86 -1.54 9.73
CA SER A 170 -31.63 -1.62 8.49
C SER A 170 -32.95 -2.39 8.65
N PHE A 171 -32.92 -3.49 9.38
CA PHE A 171 -34.13 -4.27 9.66
C PHE A 171 -35.15 -3.45 10.44
N MET A 172 -34.75 -2.82 11.54
CA MET A 172 -35.65 -2.00 12.36
C MET A 172 -36.22 -0.82 11.58
N LEU A 173 -35.39 -0.15 10.78
CA LEU A 173 -35.77 1.07 10.09
C LEU A 173 -36.72 0.80 8.91
N VAL A 174 -36.44 -0.24 8.10
CA VAL A 174 -37.35 -0.65 7.03
C VAL A 174 -38.61 -1.33 7.59
N GLY A 175 -38.44 -2.20 8.59
CA GLY A 175 -39.54 -2.94 9.22
C GLY A 175 -40.54 -2.02 9.92
N SER A 176 -40.06 -1.03 10.69
CA SER A 176 -40.94 -0.08 11.37
C SER A 176 -41.72 0.79 10.39
N SER A 177 -41.09 1.32 9.34
CA SER A 177 -41.78 2.12 8.32
C SER A 177 -42.81 1.30 7.53
N ALA A 178 -42.48 0.05 7.17
CA ALA A 178 -43.42 -0.88 6.52
C ALA A 178 -44.61 -1.20 7.44
N LEU A 179 -44.34 -1.50 8.72
CA LEU A 179 -45.36 -1.78 9.71
C LEU A 179 -46.27 -0.57 9.94
N SER A 180 -45.72 0.63 10.06
CA SER A 180 -46.49 1.88 10.16
C SER A 180 -47.40 2.07 8.95
N SER A 181 -46.89 1.87 7.73
CA SER A 181 -47.71 1.95 6.51
C SER A 181 -48.90 1.00 6.57
N TYR A 182 -48.65 -0.27 6.94
CA TYR A 182 -49.69 -1.28 7.10
C TYR A 182 -50.74 -0.89 8.14
N LEU A 183 -50.33 -0.46 9.34
CA LEU A 183 -51.23 -0.05 10.41
C LEU A 183 -52.11 1.13 10.00
N TYR A 184 -51.56 2.14 9.34
CA TYR A 184 -52.35 3.29 8.87
C TYR A 184 -53.35 2.91 7.76
N PHE A 185 -52.99 1.99 6.85
CA PHE A 185 -53.96 1.47 5.87
C PHE A 185 -55.09 0.67 6.54
N ARG A 186 -54.77 -0.15 7.54
CA ARG A 186 -55.75 -0.90 8.32
C ARG A 186 -56.74 0.03 9.04
N ASP A 187 -56.24 1.15 9.56
CA ASP A 187 -57.03 2.13 10.29
C ASP A 187 -57.72 3.16 9.34
N ASN A 188 -57.81 2.85 8.04
CA ASN A 188 -58.38 3.69 6.97
C ASN A 188 -57.74 5.08 6.77
N ASN A 189 -56.56 5.31 7.34
CA ASN A 189 -55.82 6.55 7.19
C ASN A 189 -54.89 6.49 5.96
N ARG A 190 -55.47 6.66 4.77
CA ARG A 190 -54.77 6.50 3.49
C ARG A 190 -53.61 7.49 3.30
N VAL A 191 -53.74 8.73 3.80
CA VAL A 191 -52.70 9.76 3.65
C VAL A 191 -51.41 9.31 4.35
N PHE A 192 -51.50 8.88 5.60
CA PHE A 192 -50.33 8.39 6.33
C PHE A 192 -49.89 7.00 5.85
N GLY A 193 -50.81 6.14 5.41
CA GLY A 193 -50.50 4.86 4.79
C GLY A 193 -49.58 4.99 3.58
N TYR A 194 -49.93 5.85 2.61
CA TYR A 194 -49.09 6.12 1.45
C TYR A 194 -47.80 6.84 1.82
N THR A 195 -47.83 7.80 2.75
CA THR A 195 -46.63 8.51 3.21
C THR A 195 -45.58 7.54 3.75
N TYR A 196 -45.96 6.69 4.71
CA TYR A 196 -45.05 5.68 5.27
C TYR A 196 -44.71 4.58 4.25
N GLY A 197 -45.58 4.29 3.29
CA GLY A 197 -45.31 3.35 2.20
C GLY A 197 -44.20 3.84 1.28
N VAL A 198 -44.25 5.12 0.87
CA VAL A 198 -43.18 5.76 0.07
C VAL A 198 -41.87 5.80 0.87
N ILE A 199 -41.93 6.17 2.15
CA ILE A 199 -40.76 6.16 3.04
C ILE A 199 -40.17 4.74 3.11
N SER A 200 -40.99 3.72 3.36
CA SER A 200 -40.54 2.34 3.44
C SER A 200 -39.92 1.87 2.12
N ALA A 201 -40.50 2.20 0.97
CA ALA A 201 -39.97 1.86 -0.34
C ALA A 201 -38.57 2.49 -0.57
N LEU A 202 -38.41 3.78 -0.25
CA LEU A 202 -37.11 4.46 -0.36
C LEU A 202 -36.06 3.83 0.56
N LEU A 203 -36.44 3.55 1.81
CA LEU A 203 -35.55 2.92 2.79
C LEU A 203 -35.17 1.50 2.41
N TYR A 204 -36.11 0.74 1.82
CA TYR A 204 -35.86 -0.60 1.31
C TYR A 204 -34.86 -0.58 0.14
N MET A 205 -35.03 0.33 -0.83
CA MET A 205 -34.06 0.52 -1.92
C MET A 205 -32.67 0.90 -1.39
N GLY A 206 -32.61 1.84 -0.43
CA GLY A 206 -31.36 2.21 0.24
C GLY A 206 -30.71 1.04 0.99
N ASN A 207 -31.50 0.17 1.61
CA ASN A 207 -31.02 -1.07 2.22
C ASN A 207 -30.37 -2.01 1.19
N LEU A 208 -30.99 -2.22 0.02
CA LEU A 208 -30.43 -3.09 -1.03
C LEU A 208 -29.08 -2.56 -1.53
N TYR A 209 -29.03 -1.27 -1.88
CA TYR A 209 -27.80 -0.62 -2.32
C TYR A 209 -26.71 -0.68 -1.25
N GLY A 210 -27.06 -0.35 0.01
CA GLY A 210 -26.12 -0.38 1.13
C GLY A 210 -25.61 -1.79 1.44
N SER A 211 -26.41 -2.82 1.23
CA SER A 211 -26.02 -4.22 1.44
C SER A 211 -25.05 -4.73 0.38
N TYR A 212 -25.28 -4.36 -0.88
CA TYR A 212 -24.33 -4.60 -1.97
C TYR A 212 -22.99 -3.91 -1.69
N LYS A 213 -23.04 -2.61 -1.36
CA LYS A 213 -21.84 -1.81 -1.04
C LYS A 213 -21.09 -2.32 0.19
N ALA A 214 -21.78 -2.80 1.20
CA ALA A 214 -21.14 -3.40 2.38
C ALA A 214 -20.22 -4.57 2.01
N CYS A 215 -20.63 -5.41 1.05
CA CYS A 215 -19.80 -6.53 0.57
C CYS A 215 -18.59 -6.04 -0.23
N GLU A 216 -18.75 -5.03 -1.10
CA GLU A 216 -17.62 -4.45 -1.84
C GLU A 216 -16.60 -3.81 -0.90
N ILE A 217 -17.07 -3.06 0.11
CA ILE A 217 -16.21 -2.44 1.12
C ILE A 217 -15.44 -3.52 1.90
N TYR A 218 -16.12 -4.60 2.32
CA TYR A 218 -15.47 -5.73 2.98
C TYR A 218 -14.37 -6.34 2.11
N ASN A 219 -14.63 -6.54 0.82
CA ASN A 219 -13.67 -7.14 -0.11
C ASN A 219 -12.44 -6.25 -0.30
N ASN A 220 -12.65 -4.96 -0.58
CA ASN A 220 -11.57 -4.00 -0.77
C ASN A 220 -10.70 -3.90 0.49
N TYR A 221 -11.34 -3.75 1.65
CA TYR A 221 -10.62 -3.72 2.93
C TYR A 221 -9.81 -5.00 3.18
N SER A 222 -10.40 -6.17 2.94
CA SER A 222 -9.72 -7.45 3.13
C SER A 222 -8.52 -7.62 2.19
N ILE A 223 -8.64 -7.15 0.96
CA ILE A 223 -7.56 -7.12 -0.03
C ILE A 223 -6.43 -6.18 0.41
N ASP A 224 -6.77 -4.96 0.84
CA ASP A 224 -5.78 -3.96 1.23
C ASP A 224 -4.99 -4.39 2.48
N VAL A 225 -5.69 -4.93 3.48
CA VAL A 225 -5.05 -5.50 4.67
C VAL A 225 -4.12 -6.65 4.29
N TYR A 226 -4.58 -7.56 3.43
CA TYR A 226 -3.75 -8.68 2.99
C TYR A 226 -2.49 -8.21 2.25
N LYS A 227 -2.64 -7.28 1.29
CA LYS A 227 -1.52 -6.67 0.56
C LYS A 227 -0.50 -6.06 1.51
N ASN A 228 -0.95 -5.23 2.44
CA ASN A 228 -0.07 -4.56 3.39
C ASN A 228 0.69 -5.55 4.27
N ASN A 229 0.02 -6.59 4.76
CA ASN A 229 0.65 -7.64 5.54
C ASN A 229 1.73 -8.39 4.74
N GLU A 230 1.47 -8.75 3.49
CA GLU A 230 2.46 -9.41 2.65
C GLU A 230 3.64 -8.48 2.29
N ILE A 231 3.37 -7.21 1.98
CA ILE A 231 4.42 -6.21 1.72
C ILE A 231 5.35 -6.04 2.93
N ILE A 232 4.79 -6.00 4.15
CA ILE A 232 5.54 -5.93 5.40
C ILE A 232 6.35 -7.22 5.63
N LYS A 233 5.71 -8.38 5.49
CA LYS A 233 6.35 -9.70 5.66
C LYS A 233 7.54 -9.89 4.72
N LEU A 234 7.40 -9.46 3.46
CA LEU A 234 8.45 -9.53 2.44
C LEU A 234 9.52 -8.43 2.62
N LYS A 235 9.35 -7.56 3.63
CA LYS A 235 10.22 -6.41 3.94
C LYS A 235 10.41 -5.54 2.71
N PHE A 236 9.33 -5.18 2.02
CA PHE A 236 9.43 -4.45 0.75
C PHE A 236 10.23 -3.13 0.88
N SER A 237 10.13 -2.46 2.03
CA SER A 237 10.89 -1.26 2.33
C SER A 237 12.41 -1.42 2.22
N LYS A 238 12.97 -2.63 2.37
CA LYS A 238 14.42 -2.89 2.24
C LYS A 238 14.95 -2.69 0.81
N TRP A 239 14.04 -2.62 -0.17
CA TRP A 239 14.39 -2.46 -1.58
C TRP A 239 14.51 -1.00 -2.03
N PHE A 240 14.09 -0.06 -1.18
CA PHE A 240 14.36 1.38 -1.32
C PHE A 240 15.71 1.69 -0.65
#